data_AF-A0A2G9G940-F1
#
_entry.id   AF-A0A2G9G940-F1
#
_cell.length_a   1.000
_cell.length_b   1.000
_cell.length_c   1.000
_cell.angle_alpha   90.00
_cell.angle_beta   90.00
_cell.angle_gamma   90.00
#
_symmetry.space_group_name_H-M   'P 1'
#
loop_
_entity.id
_entity.type
_entity.pdbx_description
1 polymer ?
#
loop_
_entity_poly.entity_id
_entity_poly.type
_entity_poly.pdbx_seq_one_letter_code
_entity_poly.pdbx_strand_id
1 'polypeptide(L)'
;MPVVNFIIVRQQIGGDMQYLVDAMGDLLLVSRYLDFEIDNEHSLEVCKTVKFQVFRFDWNAQKWESLASLDDKVLFLGKNSSLALLMNDYPGCKGNRIYFTDDYSGANYDRMAGDHDFGVYNMVDGGIETFPCSPRNAHWPIWITPTLC
;
A
#
# COMPACT_ATOMS: atom_id res chain seq x y z
N MET A 1 26.37 2.83 -19.55
CA MET A 1 25.16 1.98 -19.51
C MET A 1 24.89 1.65 -18.05
N PRO A 2 23.63 1.65 -17.58
CA PRO A 2 23.32 1.24 -16.22
C PRO A 2 23.73 -0.23 -16.02
N VAL A 3 24.39 -0.53 -14.91
CA VAL A 3 24.72 -1.90 -14.51
C VAL A 3 23.55 -2.42 -13.69
N VAL A 4 22.91 -3.50 -14.14
CA VAL A 4 21.81 -4.15 -13.44
C VAL A 4 22.36 -5.37 -12.72
N ASN A 5 22.16 -5.43 -11.40
CA ASN A 5 22.53 -6.58 -10.58
C ASN A 5 21.27 -7.23 -10.02
N PHE A 6 21.19 -8.56 -10.07
CA PHE A 6 20.11 -9.31 -9.45
C PHE A 6 20.46 -9.59 -7.99
N ILE A 7 19.54 -9.25 -7.10
CA ILE A 7 19.63 -9.59 -5.68
C ILE A 7 18.68 -10.76 -5.44
N ILE A 8 19.23 -11.92 -5.14
CA ILE A 8 18.44 -13.12 -4.84
C ILE A 8 18.27 -13.21 -3.32
N VAL A 9 17.08 -12.84 -2.84
CA VAL A 9 16.71 -12.99 -1.43
C VAL A 9 15.85 -14.26 -1.32
N ARG A 10 16.10 -15.10 -0.31
CA ARG A 10 15.22 -16.26 -0.05
C ARG A 10 13.82 -15.75 0.28
N GLN A 11 12.79 -16.39 -0.29
CA GLN A 11 11.40 -16.03 -0.05
C GLN A 11 11.05 -16.27 1.42
N GLN A 12 11.07 -15.21 2.22
CA GLN A 12 10.78 -15.22 3.67
C GLN A 12 9.48 -14.48 4.00
N ILE A 13 8.78 -13.96 2.98
CA ILE A 13 7.77 -12.92 3.12
C ILE A 13 6.49 -13.36 2.40
N GLY A 14 5.36 -13.27 3.11
CA GLY A 14 4.03 -13.58 2.57
C GLY A 14 3.32 -12.35 1.99
N GLY A 15 2.00 -12.42 1.95
CA GLY A 15 1.11 -11.40 1.40
C GLY A 15 0.61 -11.77 0.01
N ASP A 16 -0.60 -11.29 -0.29
CA ASP A 16 -1.28 -11.51 -1.57
C ASP A 16 -0.80 -10.53 -2.64
N MET A 17 -0.34 -9.35 -2.21
CA MET A 17 0.31 -8.36 -3.06
C MET A 17 1.57 -7.79 -2.40
N GLN A 18 2.51 -7.36 -3.23
CA GLN A 18 3.77 -6.78 -2.78
C GLN A 18 4.08 -5.49 -3.53
N TYR A 19 4.54 -4.48 -2.79
CA TYR A 19 4.95 -3.17 -3.31
C TYR A 19 6.39 -2.91 -2.92
N LEU A 20 7.19 -2.46 -3.88
CA LEU A 20 8.52 -1.93 -3.61
C LEU A 20 8.42 -0.40 -3.57
N VAL A 21 8.95 0.23 -2.53
CA VAL A 21 8.83 1.68 -2.31
C VAL A 21 10.20 2.25 -1.96
N ASP A 22 10.63 3.26 -2.71
CA ASP A 22 11.71 4.13 -2.26
C ASP A 22 11.17 5.09 -1.20
N ALA A 23 11.78 5.07 -0.01
CA ALA A 23 11.35 5.82 1.15
C ALA A 23 12.50 6.65 1.73
N MET A 24 12.91 7.65 0.96
CA MET A 24 13.97 8.61 1.31
C MET A 24 15.31 7.89 1.53
N GLY A 25 15.68 7.04 0.57
CA GLY A 25 16.92 6.25 0.62
C GLY A 25 16.78 4.88 1.27
N ASP A 26 15.70 4.62 2.01
CA ASP A 26 15.33 3.27 2.42
C ASP A 26 14.57 2.57 1.30
N LEU A 27 14.95 1.32 0.98
CA LEU A 27 14.15 0.47 0.11
C LEU A 27 13.20 -0.36 0.96
N LEU A 28 11.90 -0.14 0.81
CA LEU A 28 10.86 -0.85 1.55
C LEU A 28 10.14 -1.86 0.66
N LEU A 29 9.91 -3.06 1.19
CA LEU A 29 8.95 -4.02 0.67
C LEU A 29 7.72 -4.00 1.56
N VAL A 30 6.56 -3.76 0.97
CA VAL A 30 5.29 -3.76 1.67
C VAL A 30 4.45 -4.92 1.17
N SER A 31 4.10 -5.84 2.06
CA SER A 31 3.18 -6.94 1.81
C SER A 31 1.77 -6.54 2.24
N ARG A 32 0.81 -6.65 1.33
CA ARG A 32 -0.62 -6.46 1.58
C ARG A 32 -1.30 -7.82 1.69
N TYR A 33 -2.13 -7.96 2.71
CA TYR A 33 -2.91 -9.15 2.99
C TYR A 33 -4.38 -8.84 2.77
N LEU A 34 -5.02 -9.75 2.05
CA LEU A 34 -6.40 -9.63 1.60
C LEU A 34 -7.23 -10.76 2.21
N ASP A 35 -8.50 -10.46 2.47
CA ASP A 35 -9.52 -11.45 2.76
C ASP A 35 -10.56 -11.45 1.64
N PHE A 36 -11.14 -12.61 1.39
CA PHE A 36 -12.06 -12.86 0.30
C PHE A 36 -13.42 -13.21 0.88
N GLU A 37 -14.38 -12.30 0.69
CA GLU A 37 -15.76 -12.51 1.09
C GLU A 37 -16.63 -12.69 -0.17
N ILE A 38 -17.58 -13.61 -0.10
CA ILE A 38 -18.60 -13.76 -1.14
C ILE A 38 -19.76 -12.85 -0.76
N ASP A 39 -19.99 -11.81 -1.55
CA ASP A 39 -21.23 -11.05 -1.45
C ASP A 39 -22.39 -11.93 -1.94
N ASN A 40 -23.15 -12.46 -0.98
CA ASN A 40 -24.27 -13.36 -1.27
C ASN A 40 -25.40 -12.69 -2.05
N GLU A 41 -25.52 -11.35 -2.02
CA GLU A 41 -26.58 -10.63 -2.76
C GLU A 41 -26.27 -10.52 -4.25
N HIS A 42 -24.98 -10.45 -4.61
CA HIS A 42 -24.55 -10.27 -6.00
C HIS A 42 -23.72 -11.43 -6.55
N SER A 43 -23.43 -12.45 -5.74
CA SER A 43 -22.53 -13.56 -6.08
C SER A 43 -21.16 -13.08 -6.57
N LEU A 44 -20.68 -11.95 -6.03
CA LEU A 44 -19.40 -11.35 -6.40
C LEU A 44 -18.38 -11.62 -5.29
N GLU A 45 -17.15 -11.96 -5.68
CA GLU A 45 -16.02 -12.02 -4.74
C GLU A 45 -15.55 -10.60 -4.45
N VAL A 46 -15.73 -10.16 -3.21
CA VAL A 46 -15.21 -8.89 -2.70
C VAL A 46 -13.90 -9.18 -1.98
N CYS A 47 -12.86 -8.44 -2.37
CA CYS A 47 -11.54 -8.56 -1.80
C CYS A 47 -11.28 -7.34 -0.92
N LYS A 48 -10.98 -7.57 0.37
CA LYS A 48 -10.74 -6.49 1.34
C LYS A 48 -9.36 -6.59 1.94
N THR A 49 -8.73 -5.44 2.11
CA THR A 49 -7.47 -5.36 2.82
C THR A 49 -7.70 -5.55 4.31
N VAL A 50 -6.93 -6.48 4.90
CA VAL A 50 -7.00 -6.75 6.34
C VAL A 50 -5.73 -6.32 7.07
N LYS A 51 -4.60 -6.29 6.38
CA LYS A 51 -3.31 -5.98 7.01
C LYS A 51 -2.23 -5.60 6.00
N PHE A 52 -1.26 -4.82 6.49
CA PHE A 52 0.04 -4.66 5.85
C PHE A 52 1.18 -5.14 6.74
N GLN A 53 2.27 -5.58 6.11
CA GLN A 53 3.57 -5.76 6.74
C GLN A 53 4.62 -5.01 5.94
N VAL A 54 5.46 -4.26 6.62
CA VAL A 54 6.52 -3.47 5.99
C VAL A 54 7.87 -4.07 6.37
N PHE A 55 8.76 -4.14 5.39
CA PHE A 55 10.13 -4.61 5.57
C PHE A 55 11.08 -3.59 4.96
N ARG A 56 12.20 -3.34 5.64
CA ARG A 56 13.31 -2.55 5.09
C ARG A 56 14.40 -3.48 4.56
N PHE A 57 14.97 -3.15 3.41
CA PHE A 57 16.11 -3.89 2.88
C PHE A 57 17.40 -3.47 3.59
N ASP A 58 18.11 -4.44 4.19
CA ASP A 58 19.47 -4.25 4.66
C ASP A 58 20.44 -4.59 3.53
N TRP A 59 21.07 -3.56 2.97
CA TRP A 59 22.04 -3.69 1.87
C TRP A 59 23.31 -4.45 2.27
N ASN A 60 23.72 -4.41 3.54
CA ASN A 60 24.93 -5.08 4.01
C ASN A 60 24.68 -6.59 4.17
N ALA A 61 23.57 -6.95 4.79
CA ALA A 61 23.21 -8.35 5.01
C ALA A 61 22.40 -8.97 3.86
N GLN A 62 22.00 -8.16 2.86
CA GLN A 62 21.19 -8.53 1.70
C GLN A 62 19.90 -9.29 2.08
N LYS A 63 19.20 -8.78 3.10
CA LYS A 63 18.00 -9.40 3.67
C LYS A 63 16.93 -8.35 3.95
N TRP A 64 15.70 -8.81 4.09
CA TRP A 64 14.57 -7.99 4.52
C TRP A 64 14.43 -8.04 6.05
N GLU A 65 14.30 -6.89 6.67
CA GLU A 65 14.06 -6.75 8.11
C GLU A 65 12.66 -6.19 8.35
N SER A 66 11.88 -6.87 9.19
CA SER A 66 10.53 -6.43 9.55
C SER A 66 10.57 -5.07 10.25
N LEU A 67 9.72 -4.16 9.80
CA LEU A 67 9.63 -2.79 10.30
C LEU A 67 8.32 -2.64 11.09
N ALA A 68 8.43 -2.26 12.36
CA ALA A 68 7.26 -2.05 13.23
C ALA A 68 6.67 -0.63 13.11
N SER A 69 7.43 0.34 12.60
CA SER A 69 7.07 1.75 12.51
C SER A 69 7.72 2.38 11.28
N LEU A 70 6.97 3.20 10.55
CA LEU A 70 7.45 4.12 9.52
C LEU A 70 7.91 5.46 10.13
N ASP A 71 7.74 5.65 11.43
CA ASP A 71 8.07 6.86 12.18
C ASP A 71 7.35 8.10 11.59
N ASP A 72 8.09 9.05 11.02
CA ASP A 72 7.57 10.26 10.40
C ASP A 72 7.21 10.07 8.92
N LYS A 73 7.39 8.87 8.37
CA LYS A 73 7.05 8.54 6.97
C LYS A 73 5.59 8.08 6.84
N VAL A 74 5.06 8.32 5.65
CA VAL A 74 3.73 7.92 5.20
C VAL A 74 3.86 7.27 3.84
N LEU A 75 3.22 6.12 3.64
CA LEU A 75 3.21 5.44 2.36
C LEU A 75 1.88 5.63 1.64
N PHE A 76 1.95 5.72 0.32
CA PHE A 76 0.84 5.78 -0.60
C PHE A 76 1.00 4.63 -1.59
N LEU A 77 0.11 3.66 -1.55
CA LEU A 77 0.17 2.44 -2.33
C LEU A 77 -1.00 2.39 -3.29
N GLY A 78 -0.72 2.09 -4.55
CA GLY A 78 -1.75 1.92 -5.55
C GLY A 78 -1.26 1.07 -6.72
N LYS A 79 -2.19 0.65 -7.57
CA LYS A 79 -1.95 -0.26 -8.70
C LYS A 79 -0.81 0.19 -9.62
N ASN A 80 -0.71 1.50 -9.86
CA ASN A 80 0.23 2.06 -10.81
C ASN A 80 1.49 2.63 -10.16
N SER A 81 1.44 2.97 -8.88
CA SER A 81 2.51 3.73 -8.23
C SER A 81 2.50 3.52 -6.72
N SER A 82 3.68 3.37 -6.16
CA SER A 82 3.97 3.51 -4.74
C SER A 82 4.81 4.76 -4.48
N LEU A 83 4.56 5.42 -3.37
CA LEU A 83 5.24 6.65 -2.96
C LEU A 83 5.41 6.66 -1.44
N ALA A 84 6.52 7.20 -0.96
CA ALA A 84 6.70 7.58 0.42
C ALA A 84 6.79 9.12 0.53
N LEU A 85 6.20 9.70 1.58
CA LEU A 85 6.31 11.11 1.94
C LEU A 85 6.71 11.28 3.41
N LEU A 86 7.39 12.37 3.75
CA LEU A 86 7.58 12.79 5.13
C LEU A 86 6.33 13.55 5.60
N MET A 87 5.83 13.20 6.79
CA MET A 87 4.67 13.86 7.40
C MET A 87 4.89 15.37 7.55
N ASN A 88 6.12 15.78 7.87
CA ASN A 88 6.46 17.19 8.09
C ASN A 88 6.31 18.05 6.82
N ASP A 89 6.37 17.46 5.63
CA ASP A 89 6.20 18.18 4.37
C ASP A 89 4.71 18.41 4.02
N TYR A 90 3.80 17.65 4.67
CA TYR A 90 2.37 17.64 4.35
C TYR A 90 1.51 17.77 5.62
N PRO A 91 1.29 19.00 6.11
CA PRO A 91 0.47 19.26 7.29
C PRO A 91 -0.97 18.78 7.06
N GLY A 92 -1.29 17.61 7.62
CA GLY A 92 -2.55 16.89 7.37
C GLY A 92 -2.36 15.38 7.29
N CYS A 93 -1.15 14.93 6.94
CA CYS A 93 -0.76 13.53 7.05
C CYS A 93 -0.37 13.19 8.48
N LYS A 94 -0.60 11.95 8.90
CA LYS A 94 -0.08 11.38 10.14
C LYS A 94 0.97 10.33 9.78
N GLY A 95 2.12 10.36 10.44
CA GLY A 95 3.15 9.31 10.32
C GLY A 95 2.60 7.94 10.72
N ASN A 96 3.33 6.88 10.40
CA ASN A 96 2.87 5.50 10.65
C ASN A 96 1.54 5.16 9.96
N ARG A 97 1.34 5.70 8.75
CA ARG A 97 0.14 5.46 7.94
C ARG A 97 0.50 4.94 6.55
N ILE A 98 -0.34 4.03 6.07
CA ILE A 98 -0.30 3.54 4.70
C ILE A 98 -1.66 3.84 4.08
N TYR A 99 -1.67 4.76 3.12
CA TYR A 99 -2.82 5.10 2.31
C TYR A 99 -2.82 4.15 1.12
N PHE A 100 -3.90 3.42 0.92
CA PHE A 100 -3.97 2.41 -0.13
C PHE A 100 -5.23 2.54 -0.95
N THR A 101 -5.15 2.07 -2.18
CA THR A 101 -6.25 2.10 -3.14
C THR A 101 -6.59 0.69 -3.59
N ASP A 102 -7.71 0.55 -4.28
CA ASP A 102 -8.10 -0.73 -4.85
C ASP A 102 -7.12 -1.09 -5.97
N ASP A 103 -6.39 -2.18 -5.77
CA ASP A 103 -5.34 -2.63 -6.67
C ASP A 103 -5.63 -4.03 -7.23
N TYR A 104 -6.75 -4.65 -6.81
CA TYR A 104 -7.14 -5.98 -7.26
C TYR A 104 -7.97 -5.90 -8.55
N SER A 105 -7.56 -6.67 -9.56
CA SER A 105 -8.16 -6.65 -10.90
C SER A 105 -9.34 -7.60 -11.10
N GLY A 106 -9.94 -8.13 -10.03
CA GLY A 106 -11.10 -9.04 -10.08
C GLY A 106 -12.44 -8.34 -10.32
N ALA A 107 -13.51 -8.83 -9.68
CA ALA A 107 -14.89 -8.36 -9.84
C ALA A 107 -15.13 -6.84 -9.60
N ASN A 108 -14.15 -6.13 -9.03
CA ASN A 108 -14.19 -4.67 -8.81
C ASN A 108 -14.20 -3.84 -10.12
N TYR A 109 -14.02 -4.46 -11.29
CA TYR A 109 -14.25 -3.79 -12.58
C TYR A 109 -15.73 -3.59 -12.90
N ASP A 110 -16.63 -4.36 -12.29
CA ASP A 110 -18.06 -4.12 -12.46
C ASP A 110 -18.46 -2.95 -11.56
N ARG A 111 -18.62 -1.78 -12.19
CA ARG A 111 -18.85 -0.44 -11.58
C ARG A 111 -20.09 -0.33 -10.68
N MET A 112 -20.75 -1.46 -10.39
CA MET A 112 -22.04 -1.56 -9.72
C MET A 112 -21.90 -1.79 -8.20
N ALA A 113 -20.88 -2.50 -7.74
CA ALA A 113 -20.68 -2.76 -6.31
C ALA A 113 -19.75 -1.69 -5.72
N GLY A 114 -20.34 -0.64 -5.15
CA GLY A 114 -19.63 0.56 -4.67
C GLY A 114 -18.74 0.37 -3.44
N ASP A 115 -18.05 -0.76 -3.32
CA ASP A 115 -17.24 -1.14 -2.16
C ASP A 115 -15.74 -1.27 -2.50
N HIS A 116 -15.20 -0.22 -3.11
CA HIS A 116 -13.78 -0.14 -3.46
C HIS A 116 -12.88 -0.36 -2.22
N ASP A 117 -11.88 -1.24 -2.36
CA ASP A 117 -10.92 -1.55 -1.29
C ASP A 117 -9.83 -0.48 -1.19
N PHE A 118 -10.20 0.68 -0.64
CA PHE A 118 -9.26 1.76 -0.32
C PHE A 118 -9.39 2.16 1.14
N GLY A 119 -8.34 2.77 1.69
CA GLY A 119 -8.38 3.27 3.06
C GLY A 119 -7.02 3.72 3.57
N VAL A 120 -6.96 3.90 4.88
CA VAL A 120 -5.76 4.27 5.61
C VAL A 120 -5.49 3.21 6.68
N TYR A 121 -4.39 2.48 6.53
CA TYR A 121 -3.90 1.54 7.53
C TYR A 121 -3.00 2.26 8.54
N ASN A 122 -3.27 2.04 9.82
CA ASN A 122 -2.45 2.50 10.93
C ASN A 122 -1.48 1.39 11.36
N MET A 123 -0.18 1.61 11.18
CA MET A 123 0.86 0.64 11.56
C MET A 123 0.95 0.38 13.07
N VAL A 124 0.49 1.33 13.90
CA VAL A 124 0.66 1.27 15.37
C VAL A 124 -0.32 0.28 16.00
N ASP A 125 -1.60 0.33 15.60
CA ASP A 125 -2.67 -0.51 16.15
C ASP A 125 -3.20 -1.55 15.15
N GLY A 126 -2.80 -1.46 13.88
CA GLY A 126 -3.26 -2.33 12.81
C GLY A 126 -4.66 -2.01 12.29
N GLY A 127 -5.26 -0.89 12.70
CA GLY A 127 -6.59 -0.48 12.27
C GLY A 127 -6.63 0.04 10.84
N ILE A 128 -7.78 -0.13 10.18
CA ILE A 128 -8.07 0.42 8.85
C ILE A 128 -9.19 1.43 8.97
N GLU A 129 -8.93 2.67 8.56
CA GLU A 129 -9.88 3.76 8.49
C GLU A 129 -10.34 3.96 7.03
N THR A 130 -11.64 4.19 6.81
CA THR A 130 -12.17 4.54 5.48
C THR A 130 -12.04 6.03 5.22
N PHE A 131 -11.87 6.44 3.95
CA PHE A 131 -11.92 7.87 3.62
C PHE A 131 -13.35 8.41 3.76
N PRO A 132 -13.54 9.62 4.32
CA PRO A 132 -14.87 10.21 4.51
C PRO A 132 -15.59 10.53 3.19
N CYS A 133 -14.87 10.62 2.07
CA CYS A 133 -15.43 10.86 0.75
C CYS A 133 -14.99 9.74 -0.21
N SER A 134 -15.88 8.80 -0.48
CA SER A 134 -15.73 7.86 -1.59
C SER A 134 -16.24 8.52 -2.88
N PRO A 135 -15.37 8.92 -3.83
CA PRO A 135 -15.84 9.34 -5.13
C PRO A 135 -16.38 8.11 -5.85
N ARG A 136 -17.71 7.93 -5.82
CA ARG A 136 -18.49 6.86 -6.47
C ARG A 136 -18.24 6.64 -7.98
N ASN A 137 -17.34 7.41 -8.60
CA ASN A 137 -17.04 7.40 -10.03
C ASN A 137 -15.58 7.78 -10.38
N ALA A 138 -14.64 7.73 -9.43
CA ALA A 138 -13.24 8.03 -9.75
C ALA A 138 -12.60 6.85 -10.50
N HIS A 139 -11.91 7.16 -11.61
CA HIS A 139 -10.91 6.24 -12.17
C HIS A 139 -9.88 5.89 -11.10
N TRP A 140 -9.22 4.74 -11.23
CA TRP A 140 -8.18 4.24 -10.31
C TRP A 140 -7.32 5.41 -9.82
N PRO A 141 -7.37 5.74 -8.52
CA PRO A 141 -6.67 6.90 -7.99
C PRO A 141 -5.18 6.81 -8.31
N ILE A 142 -4.66 7.90 -8.88
CA ILE A 142 -3.23 8.08 -9.09
C ILE A 142 -2.75 8.98 -7.95
N TRP A 143 -1.72 8.52 -7.23
CA TRP A 143 -1.07 9.34 -6.22
C TRP A 143 -0.26 10.44 -6.94
N ILE A 144 -0.66 11.69 -6.75
CA ILE A 144 0.05 12.85 -7.30
C ILE A 144 0.72 13.57 -6.14
N THR A 145 2.03 13.71 -6.20
CA THR A 145 2.75 14.67 -5.36
C THR A 145 2.68 16.04 -6.02
N PRO A 146 2.18 17.09 -5.35
CA PRO A 146 2.42 18.43 -5.84
C PRO A 146 3.92 18.68 -5.80
N THR A 147 4.52 19.04 -6.94
CA THR A 147 5.87 19.57 -6.95
C THR A 147 5.87 20.88 -6.17
N LEU A 148 6.58 20.92 -5.04
CA LEU A 148 6.88 22.17 -4.36
C LEU A 148 7.72 23.02 -5.34
N CYS A 149 7.14 24.14 -5.80
CA CYS A 149 7.85 25.15 -6.57
C CYS A 149 8.79 25.97 -5.68
#